data_AF-A0A521C5B6-F1
#
_entry.id   AF-A0A521C5B6-F1
#
_cell.length_a   1.000
_cell.length_b   1.000
_cell.length_c   1.000
_cell.angle_alpha   90.00
_cell.angle_beta   90.00
_cell.angle_gamma   90.00
#
_symmetry.space_group_name_H-M   'P 1'
#
loop_
_entity.id
_entity.type
_entity.pdbx_description
1 polymer ?
#
loop_
_entity_poly.entity_id
_entity_poly.type
_entity_poly.pdbx_seq_one_letter_code
_entity_poly.pdbx_strand_id
1 'polypeptide(L)' 'MKKSIIQKRKLTKNELKQINGGSGPLCPGTCFCNIDGEMTIGSCTPKGQCC' A
#
# COMPACT_ATOMS: atom_id res chain seq x y z
N MET A 1 -5.77 -35.42 -18.27
CA MET A 1 -5.55 -34.10 -17.63
C MET A 1 -6.34 -33.05 -18.40
N LYS A 2 -7.31 -32.38 -17.78
CA LYS A 2 -8.03 -31.26 -18.40
C LYS A 2 -7.06 -30.09 -18.57
N LYS A 3 -6.70 -29.74 -19.81
CA LYS A 3 -5.92 -28.53 -20.08
C LYS A 3 -6.81 -27.33 -19.78
N SER A 4 -6.54 -26.62 -18.69
CA SER A 4 -7.23 -25.37 -18.39
C SER A 4 -6.72 -24.30 -19.35
N ILE A 5 -7.58 -23.85 -20.27
CA ILE A 5 -7.31 -22.72 -21.16
C ILE A 5 -7.53 -21.45 -20.32
N ILE A 6 -6.59 -21.14 -19.43
CA ILE A 6 -6.69 -19.94 -18.61
C ILE A 6 -6.38 -18.75 -19.53
N GLN A 7 -7.43 -18.10 -20.04
CA GLN A 7 -7.32 -16.79 -20.66
C GLN A 7 -6.84 -15.80 -19.61
N LYS A 8 -5.56 -15.45 -19.65
CA LYS A 8 -4.98 -14.42 -18.78
C LYS A 8 -5.49 -13.06 -19.25
N ARG A 9 -6.36 -12.43 -18.46
CA ARG A 9 -6.76 -11.05 -18.68
C ARG A 9 -5.58 -10.12 -18.38
N LYS A 10 -5.40 -9.09 -19.22
CA LYS A 10 -4.44 -8.00 -18.95
C LYS A 10 -4.97 -7.15 -17.79
N LEU A 11 -4.13 -6.97 -16.77
CA LEU A 11 -4.42 -6.08 -15.65
C LEU A 11 -4.34 -4.62 -16.11
N THR A 12 -5.26 -3.80 -15.60
CA THR A 12 -5.22 -2.35 -15.74
C THR A 12 -4.09 -1.77 -14.88
N LYS A 13 -3.67 -0.53 -15.19
CA LYS A 13 -2.67 0.17 -14.38
C LYS A 13 -3.10 0.31 -12.91
N ASN A 14 -4.39 0.44 -12.64
CA ASN A 14 -4.91 0.56 -11.28
C ASN A 14 -4.82 -0.77 -10.51
N GLU A 15 -5.19 -1.88 -11.15
CA GLU A 15 -5.04 -3.22 -10.57
C GLU A 15 -3.56 -3.55 -10.27
N LEU A 16 -2.66 -3.18 -11.18
CA LEU A 16 -1.21 -3.32 -10.95
C LEU A 16 -0.73 -2.48 -9.77
N LYS A 17 -1.22 -1.24 -9.62
CA LYS A 17 -0.88 -0.39 -8.46
C LYS A 17 -1.35 -1.00 -7.14
N GLN A 18 -2.55 -1.58 -7.11
CA GLN A 18 -3.07 -2.26 -5.91
C GLN A 18 -2.20 -3.44 -5.51
N ILE A 19 -1.80 -4.28 -6.47
CA ILE A 19 -0.94 -5.44 -6.23
C ILE A 19 0.46 -5.00 -5.78
N ASN A 20 1.02 -3.96 -6.40
CA ASN A 20 2.38 -3.51 -6.14
C ASN A 20 2.51 -2.56 -4.94
N GLY A 21 1.47 -2.42 -4.10
CA GLY A 21 1.50 -1.55 -2.92
C GLY A 21 1.45 -0.05 -3.21
N GLY A 22 1.26 0.35 -4.49
CA GLY A 22 1.11 1.75 -4.91
C GLY A 22 -0.26 2.36 -4.61
N SER A 23 -1.13 1.63 -3.92
CA SER A 23 -2.45 2.08 -3.47
C SER A 23 -2.50 2.39 -1.97
N GLY A 24 -1.35 2.41 -1.30
CA GLY A 24 -1.25 2.82 0.11
C GLY A 24 -1.63 4.30 0.32
N PRO A 25 -1.89 4.69 1.58
CA PRO A 25 -2.13 6.09 1.93
C PRO A 25 -0.93 6.95 1.51
N LEU A 26 -1.21 8.17 1.03
CA LEU A 26 -0.16 9.15 0.79
C LEU A 26 0.34 9.66 2.15
N CYS A 27 1.63 9.51 2.41
CA CYS A 27 2.27 9.90 3.67
C CYS A 27 3.29 11.02 3.43
N PRO A 28 2.85 12.25 3.08
CA PRO A 28 3.77 13.32 2.71
C PRO A 28 4.43 13.99 3.92
N GLY A 29 3.89 13.76 5.13
CA GLY A 29 4.33 14.38 6.36
C GLY A 29 5.22 13.49 7.20
N THR A 30 5.74 14.07 8.28
CA THR A 30 6.50 13.38 9.33
C THR A 30 5.82 13.62 10.68
N CYS A 31 5.59 12.55 11.45
CA CYS A 31 4.91 12.58 12.74
C CYS A 31 5.63 11.72 13.78
N PHE A 32 5.34 11.94 15.07
CA PHE A 32 5.71 10.99 16.11
C PHE A 32 4.70 9.84 16.12
N CYS A 33 5.16 8.64 15.83
CA CYS A 33 4.39 7.40 15.70
C CYS A 33 4.73 6.40 16.79
N ASN A 34 3.70 5.87 17.46
CA ASN A 34 3.89 4.82 18.44
C ASN A 34 3.91 3.49 17.69
N ILE A 35 5.10 2.92 17.53
CA ILE A 35 5.31 1.65 16.84
C ILE A 35 5.80 0.68 17.90
N ASP A 36 4.99 -0.36 18.17
CA ASP A 36 5.29 -1.39 19.18
C ASP A 36 5.60 -0.85 20.59
N GLY A 37 4.96 0.26 20.98
CA GLY A 37 5.14 0.89 22.28
C GLY A 37 6.28 1.91 22.33
N GLU A 38 7.10 2.01 21.29
CA GLU A 38 8.15 3.01 21.18
C GLU A 38 7.72 4.23 20.36
N MET A 39 8.08 5.42 20.86
CA MET A 39 7.81 6.67 20.17
C MET A 39 8.92 6.96 19.16
N THR A 40 8.59 6.90 17.87
CA THR A 40 9.55 7.09 16.78
C THR A 40 9.08 8.17 15.82
N ILE A 41 9.99 8.78 15.07
CA ILE A 41 9.64 9.72 14.00
C ILE A 41 9.36 8.89 12.73
N GLY A 42 8.12 8.90 12.25
CA GLY A 42 7.64 8.12 11.11
C GLY A 42 6.89 8.97 10.07
N SER A 43 6.57 8.36 8.93
CA SER A 43 5.76 9.01 7.90
C SER A 43 4.29 9.08 8.32
N CYS A 44 3.60 10.15 7.92
CA CYS A 44 2.18 10.29 8.22
C CYS A 44 1.38 10.93 7.11
N THR A 45 0.08 10.62 7.12
CA THR A 45 -0.92 11.20 6.22
C THR A 45 -1.09 12.71 6.48
N PRO A 46 -1.72 13.47 5.56
CA PRO A 46 -2.06 14.88 5.79
C PRO A 46 -2.95 15.14 7.01
N LYS A 47 -3.60 14.10 7.55
CA LYS A 47 -4.43 14.18 8.76
C LYS A 47 -3.67 13.89 10.06
N GLY A 48 -2.35 13.67 9.98
CA GLY A 48 -1.49 13.36 11.14
C GLY A 48 -1.56 11.91 11.61
N GLN A 49 -2.26 11.03 10.88
CA GLN A 49 -2.26 9.60 11.17
C GLN A 49 -0.98 8.96 10.64
N CYS A 50 -0.30 8.20 11.50
CA CYS A 50 0.87 7.43 11.12
C CYS A 50 0.55 6.40 10.03
N CYS A 51 1.50 6.30 9.12
CA CYS A 51 1.65 5.18 8.23
C CYS A 51 2.61 4.18 8.90
#